data_AF-A0A2P6W3B9-F1
#
_entry.id   AF-A0A2P6W3B9-F1
#
_cell.length_a   1.000
_cell.length_b   1.000
_cell.length_c   1.000
_cell.angle_alpha   90.00
_cell.angle_beta   90.00
_cell.angle_gamma   90.00
#
_symmetry.space_group_name_H-M   'P 1'
#
loop_
_entity.id
_entity.type
_entity.pdbx_description
1 polymer ?
#
loop_
_entity_poly.entity_id
_entity_poly.type
_entity_poly.pdbx_seq_one_letter_code
_entity_poly.pdbx_strand_id
1 'polypeptide(L)'
;MKLNQKKIQKIVKDGERLDGRELDEYREIEIIPDYISETAAGSAKVTIGDTQVVIGLSVSLEEPYPDRPDSGTIVTNAELAPMAHKEYESGPPQEDGVELARVVDRGIREAEAVDLEELCIKSGEKVMTVFIDAHILNDDGSLIDACSLAAMAALKTGTLPEYDEETDTLKRDNREREIPLQEEPVTVTAHKINGEIVWDTTGAEEDAQGSRLTVSINEHENIVAMQKGETHPFTQQEIMDIVDEAENKTGKLREQLETATGE
;
A
#
# COMPACT_ATOMS: atom_id res chain seq x y z
N MET A 1 15.76 -4.82 24.68
CA MET A 1 14.51 -4.92 23.89
C MET A 1 13.41 -5.72 24.58
N LYS A 2 13.58 -6.99 25.00
CA LYS A 2 12.50 -7.81 25.62
C LYS A 2 11.77 -7.22 26.85
N LEU A 3 12.40 -6.32 27.62
CA LEU A 3 11.76 -5.67 28.78
C LEU A 3 10.71 -4.63 28.34
N ASN A 4 10.92 -3.97 27.20
CA ASN A 4 9.99 -2.97 26.67
C ASN A 4 8.75 -3.63 26.06
N GLN A 5 8.93 -4.73 25.32
CA GLN A 5 7.83 -5.51 24.72
C GLN A 5 6.81 -5.97 25.77
N LYS A 6 7.28 -6.55 26.89
CA LYS A 6 6.40 -6.98 27.99
C LYS A 6 5.63 -5.83 28.64
N LYS A 7 6.24 -4.64 28.68
CA LYS A 7 5.59 -3.44 29.21
C LYS A 7 4.47 -2.99 28.27
N ILE A 8 4.73 -2.94 26.97
CA ILE A 8 3.75 -2.60 25.93
C ILE A 8 2.59 -3.59 25.96
N GLN A 9 2.88 -4.90 25.96
CA GLN A 9 1.88 -5.96 26.08
C GLN A 9 0.97 -5.81 27.30
N LYS A 10 1.52 -5.33 28.43
CA LYS A 10 0.74 -5.10 29.64
C LYS A 10 -0.16 -3.86 29.48
N ILE A 11 0.39 -2.76 28.98
CA ILE A 11 -0.32 -1.49 28.78
C ILE A 11 -1.49 -1.70 27.82
N VAL A 12 -1.25 -2.36 26.67
CA VAL A 12 -2.30 -2.69 25.70
C VAL A 12 -3.39 -3.59 26.30
N LYS A 13 -3.01 -4.58 27.12
CA LYS A 13 -3.97 -5.43 27.82
C LYS A 13 -4.85 -4.67 28.83
N ASP A 14 -4.32 -3.58 29.38
CA ASP A 14 -5.07 -2.70 30.28
C ASP A 14 -5.94 -1.68 29.49
N GLY A 15 -5.96 -1.77 28.14
CA GLY A 15 -6.74 -0.92 27.25
C GLY A 15 -6.09 0.42 26.91
N GLU A 16 -4.80 0.57 27.21
CA GLU A 16 -4.06 1.83 27.05
C GLU A 16 -2.98 1.69 25.97
N ARG A 17 -2.51 2.83 25.44
CA ARG A 17 -1.36 2.92 24.52
C ARG A 17 -0.32 3.91 25.02
N LEU A 18 0.92 3.76 24.57
CA LEU A 18 2.03 4.63 25.01
C LEU A 18 1.86 6.09 24.60
N ASP A 19 1.20 6.32 23.47
CA ASP A 19 0.88 7.63 22.88
C ASP A 19 -0.48 8.17 23.33
N GLY A 20 -1.24 7.40 24.13
CA GLY A 20 -2.53 7.81 24.70
C GLY A 20 -3.73 7.64 23.78
N ARG A 21 -3.56 7.03 22.60
CA ARG A 21 -4.65 6.68 21.69
C ARG A 21 -5.49 5.53 22.21
N GLU A 22 -6.73 5.44 21.73
CA GLU A 22 -7.54 4.24 21.86
C GLU A 22 -6.97 3.09 20.99
N LEU A 23 -7.39 1.85 21.28
CA LEU A 23 -6.88 0.67 20.56
C LEU A 23 -7.25 0.66 19.07
N ASP A 24 -8.32 1.36 18.69
CA ASP A 24 -8.88 1.40 17.34
C ASP A 24 -8.62 2.72 16.60
N GLU A 25 -7.86 3.63 17.21
CA GLU A 25 -7.57 4.96 16.71
C GLU A 25 -6.30 5.01 15.85
N TYR A 26 -6.40 5.60 14.66
CA TYR A 26 -5.26 5.88 13.77
C TYR A 26 -4.50 7.13 14.20
N ARG A 27 -3.19 7.17 13.92
CA ARG A 27 -2.36 8.37 13.94
C ARG A 27 -2.86 9.36 12.90
N GLU A 28 -2.40 10.59 13.01
CA GLU A 28 -2.62 11.60 11.99
C GLU A 28 -2.08 11.10 10.64
N ILE A 29 -2.94 11.19 9.62
CA ILE A 29 -2.63 10.79 8.25
C ILE A 29 -2.55 12.05 7.39
N GLU A 30 -1.43 12.20 6.68
CA GLU A 30 -1.23 13.22 5.66
C GLU A 30 -0.99 12.54 4.32
N ILE A 31 -1.76 12.91 3.30
CA ILE A 31 -1.62 12.43 1.94
C ILE A 31 -1.27 13.62 1.05
N ILE A 32 -0.12 13.57 0.39
CA ILE A 32 0.34 14.57 -0.56
C ILE A 32 0.45 13.90 -1.93
N PRO A 33 -0.59 13.99 -2.78
CA PRO A 33 -0.48 13.52 -4.16
C PRO A 33 0.46 14.42 -4.98
N ASP A 34 0.88 13.91 -6.13
CA ASP A 34 1.78 14.59 -7.08
C ASP A 34 3.10 15.09 -6.42
N TYR A 35 3.64 14.30 -5.50
CA TYR A 35 4.83 14.65 -4.73
C TYR A 35 6.11 14.82 -5.58
N ILE A 36 6.23 14.03 -6.66
CA ILE A 36 7.31 14.04 -7.66
C ILE A 36 6.71 14.38 -9.03
N SER A 37 6.23 15.61 -9.19
CA SER A 37 5.48 16.04 -10.37
C SER A 37 6.28 16.08 -11.67
N GLU A 38 7.58 16.41 -11.61
CA GLU A 38 8.36 16.63 -12.83
C GLU A 38 8.71 15.34 -13.58
N THR A 39 8.98 14.23 -12.87
CA THR A 39 9.61 13.04 -13.48
C THR A 39 8.79 11.75 -13.36
N ALA A 40 7.94 11.63 -12.35
CA ALA A 40 7.11 10.44 -12.17
C ALA A 40 5.81 10.55 -12.97
N ALA A 41 5.31 9.41 -13.46
CA ALA A 41 4.02 9.34 -14.17
C ALA A 41 2.84 9.66 -13.22
N GLY A 42 3.01 9.33 -11.95
CA GLY A 42 2.16 9.65 -10.82
C GLY A 42 2.97 9.45 -9.55
N SER A 43 2.61 10.10 -8.46
CA SER A 43 3.33 9.93 -7.19
C SER A 43 2.51 10.41 -6.02
N ALA A 44 2.82 9.89 -4.84
CA ALA A 44 2.24 10.38 -3.60
C ALA A 44 3.20 10.17 -2.44
N LYS A 45 3.20 11.11 -1.50
CA LYS A 45 3.79 10.93 -0.17
C LYS A 45 2.67 10.71 0.83
N VAL A 46 2.76 9.66 1.62
CA VAL A 46 1.87 9.43 2.75
C VAL A 46 2.67 9.40 4.04
N THR A 47 2.13 10.08 5.05
CA THR A 47 2.62 10.08 6.41
C THR A 47 1.53 9.51 7.32
N ILE A 48 1.82 8.49 8.12
CA ILE A 48 0.95 7.98 9.20
C ILE A 48 1.74 8.11 10.50
N GLY A 49 1.47 9.17 11.26
CA GLY A 49 2.31 9.58 12.38
C GLY A 49 3.76 9.81 11.94
N ASP A 50 4.70 9.01 12.45
CA ASP A 50 6.11 9.10 12.04
C ASP A 50 6.44 8.24 10.81
N THR A 51 5.59 7.28 10.43
CA THR A 51 5.82 6.45 9.24
C THR A 51 5.65 7.30 7.98
N GLN A 52 6.66 7.29 7.10
CA GLN A 52 6.68 8.09 5.88
C GLN A 52 7.07 7.22 4.68
N VAL A 53 6.25 7.27 3.64
CA VAL A 53 6.43 6.53 2.39
C VAL A 53 6.21 7.46 1.21
N VAL A 54 7.00 7.27 0.16
CA VAL A 54 6.77 7.87 -1.15
C VAL A 54 6.56 6.75 -2.17
N ILE A 55 5.46 6.81 -2.90
CA ILE A 55 5.25 5.98 -4.08
C ILE A 55 5.53 6.83 -5.32
N GLY A 56 6.34 6.30 -6.23
CA GLY A 56 6.51 6.83 -7.57
C GLY A 56 6.00 5.82 -8.60
N LEU A 57 5.31 6.32 -9.62
CA LEU A 57 4.92 5.54 -10.78
C LEU A 57 5.85 5.80 -11.95
N SER A 58 6.24 4.73 -12.62
CA SER A 58 6.94 4.82 -13.90
C SER A 58 6.28 3.93 -14.94
N VAL A 59 6.35 4.32 -16.22
CA VAL A 59 5.70 3.59 -17.32
C VAL A 59 6.75 3.20 -18.35
N SER A 60 6.68 1.96 -18.81
CA SER A 60 7.52 1.43 -19.87
C SER A 60 6.73 0.63 -20.91
N LEU A 61 7.33 0.42 -22.08
CA LEU A 61 6.79 -0.46 -23.11
C LEU A 61 7.42 -1.84 -22.96
N GLU A 62 6.60 -2.87 -22.82
CA GLU A 62 7.05 -4.25 -22.70
C GLU A 62 6.25 -5.18 -23.63
N GLU A 63 6.77 -6.39 -23.85
CA GLU A 63 5.99 -7.46 -24.47
C GLU A 63 4.98 -8.00 -23.44
N PRO A 64 3.71 -8.19 -23.80
CA PRO A 64 2.73 -8.76 -22.90
C PRO A 64 3.07 -10.21 -22.56
N TYR A 65 2.50 -10.70 -21.46
CA TYR A 65 2.59 -12.13 -21.15
C TYR A 65 1.89 -12.96 -22.26
N PRO A 66 2.46 -14.12 -22.67
CA PRO A 66 1.90 -14.91 -23.77
C PRO A 66 0.45 -15.39 -23.57
N ASP A 67 0.03 -15.56 -22.32
CA ASP A 67 -1.33 -15.95 -21.93
C ASP A 67 -2.31 -14.77 -21.84
N ARG A 68 -1.82 -13.53 -21.87
CA ARG A 68 -2.62 -12.29 -21.85
C ARG A 68 -2.08 -11.27 -22.88
N PRO A 69 -2.19 -11.55 -24.19
CA PRO A 69 -1.61 -10.71 -25.24
C PRO A 69 -2.22 -9.31 -25.34
N ASP A 70 -3.45 -9.14 -24.84
CA ASP A 70 -4.22 -7.89 -24.90
C ASP A 70 -4.18 -7.08 -23.60
N SER A 71 -3.29 -7.42 -22.66
CA SER A 71 -3.24 -6.78 -21.34
C SER A 71 -1.84 -6.25 -21.03
N GLY A 72 -1.78 -5.02 -20.56
CA GLY A 72 -0.63 -4.47 -19.86
C GLY A 72 -0.40 -5.13 -18.51
N THR A 73 0.49 -4.55 -17.71
CA THR A 73 0.87 -5.13 -16.42
C THR A 73 1.16 -4.04 -15.41
N ILE A 74 0.88 -4.33 -14.15
CA ILE A 74 1.40 -3.56 -13.02
C ILE A 74 2.51 -4.36 -12.34
N VAL A 75 3.54 -3.69 -11.84
CA VAL A 75 4.62 -4.30 -11.08
C VAL A 75 4.88 -3.46 -9.83
N THR A 76 4.62 -4.01 -8.66
CA THR A 76 4.91 -3.33 -7.39
C THR A 76 6.26 -3.75 -6.83
N ASN A 77 7.08 -2.78 -6.45
CA ASN A 77 8.33 -2.98 -5.72
C ASN A 77 8.31 -2.19 -4.40
N ALA A 78 9.10 -2.64 -3.43
CA ALA A 78 9.34 -1.88 -2.21
C ALA A 78 10.82 -1.87 -1.85
N GLU A 79 11.35 -0.66 -1.68
CA GLU A 79 12.72 -0.41 -1.21
C GLU A 79 12.68 0.01 0.26
N LEU A 80 13.15 -0.91 1.12
CA LEU A 80 13.39 -0.65 2.52
C LEU A 80 14.79 -0.06 2.69
N ALA A 81 14.90 1.26 2.56
CA ALA A 81 16.18 1.95 2.64
C ALA A 81 16.74 1.94 4.09
N PRO A 82 18.06 1.80 4.30
CA PRO A 82 18.68 1.86 5.64
C PRO A 82 18.45 3.18 6.40
N MET A 83 18.01 4.23 5.71
CA MET A 83 17.61 5.48 6.35
C MET A 83 16.27 5.38 7.09
N ALA A 84 15.39 4.47 6.66
CA ALA A 84 14.03 4.36 7.17
C ALA A 84 13.95 3.58 8.48
N HIS A 85 14.80 2.56 8.65
CA HIS A 85 14.91 1.83 9.90
C HIS A 85 16.31 1.25 10.06
N LYS A 86 16.79 1.18 11.30
CA LYS A 86 18.15 0.70 11.63
C LYS A 86 18.41 -0.77 11.27
N GLU A 87 17.34 -1.56 11.06
CA GLU A 87 17.42 -2.98 10.74
C GLU A 87 17.41 -3.23 9.23
N TYR A 88 17.18 -2.19 8.43
CA TYR A 88 17.20 -2.29 6.98
C TYR A 88 18.63 -2.23 6.44
N GLU A 89 18.96 -3.19 5.59
CA GLU A 89 20.26 -3.30 4.93
C GLU A 89 20.16 -2.92 3.45
N SER A 90 21.23 -2.33 2.91
CA SER A 90 21.31 -2.07 1.47
C SER A 90 21.45 -3.39 0.71
N GLY A 91 20.77 -3.49 -0.43
CA GLY A 91 20.86 -4.67 -1.29
C GLY A 91 19.53 -4.98 -1.96
N PRO A 92 19.39 -6.17 -2.53
CA PRO A 92 18.10 -6.62 -3.04
C PRO A 92 17.06 -6.70 -1.92
N PRO A 93 15.75 -6.57 -2.25
CA PRO A 93 14.67 -6.68 -1.27
C PRO A 93 14.77 -7.96 -0.44
N GLN A 94 14.72 -7.80 0.88
CA GLN A 94 14.63 -8.90 1.84
C GLN A 94 13.16 -9.34 2.00
N GLU A 95 12.92 -10.35 2.83
CA GLU A 95 11.58 -10.95 3.02
C GLU A 95 10.49 -9.91 3.31
N ASP A 96 10.75 -8.96 4.21
CA ASP A 96 9.78 -7.92 4.59
C ASP A 96 9.42 -6.99 3.42
N GLY A 97 10.42 -6.59 2.63
CA GLY A 97 10.20 -5.75 1.45
C GLY A 97 9.46 -6.49 0.35
N VAL A 98 9.75 -7.78 0.17
CA VAL A 98 9.03 -8.65 -0.77
C VAL A 98 7.59 -8.86 -0.32
N GLU A 99 7.34 -9.10 0.97
CA GLU A 99 5.99 -9.24 1.49
C GLU A 99 5.19 -7.94 1.30
N LEU A 100 5.75 -6.80 1.72
CA LEU A 100 5.13 -5.49 1.59
C LEU A 100 4.69 -5.22 0.15
N ALA A 101 5.61 -5.37 -0.81
CA ALA A 101 5.33 -5.18 -2.22
C ALA A 101 4.22 -6.12 -2.72
N ARG A 102 4.25 -7.39 -2.31
CA ARG A 102 3.27 -8.40 -2.76
C ARG A 102 1.90 -8.25 -2.12
N VAL A 103 1.80 -7.73 -0.91
CA VAL A 103 0.51 -7.47 -0.26
C VAL A 103 -0.17 -6.28 -0.92
N VAL A 104 0.58 -5.21 -1.18
CA VAL A 104 0.08 -4.03 -1.90
C VAL A 104 -0.28 -4.40 -3.34
N ASP A 105 0.58 -5.13 -4.07
CA ASP A 105 0.30 -5.62 -5.43
C ASP A 105 -1.01 -6.43 -5.47
N ARG A 106 -1.20 -7.34 -4.50
CA ARG A 106 -2.40 -8.18 -4.45
C ARG A 106 -3.68 -7.36 -4.23
N GLY A 107 -3.63 -6.34 -3.37
CA GLY A 107 -4.78 -5.46 -3.15
C GLY A 107 -5.20 -4.77 -4.45
N ILE A 108 -4.25 -4.18 -5.16
CA ILE A 108 -4.48 -3.46 -6.43
C ILE A 108 -4.89 -4.42 -7.55
N ARG A 109 -4.19 -5.55 -7.68
CA ARG A 109 -4.38 -6.52 -8.77
C ARG A 109 -5.67 -7.31 -8.66
N GLU A 110 -5.99 -7.83 -7.47
CA GLU A 110 -7.19 -8.67 -7.28
C GLU A 110 -8.47 -7.83 -7.20
N ALA A 111 -8.35 -6.53 -6.93
CA ALA A 111 -9.45 -5.59 -7.12
C ALA A 111 -9.70 -5.24 -8.59
N GLU A 112 -8.81 -5.63 -9.51
CA GLU A 112 -8.83 -5.13 -10.90
C GLU A 112 -8.80 -3.58 -10.96
N ALA A 113 -8.08 -2.97 -10.02
CA ALA A 113 -8.08 -1.51 -9.82
C ALA A 113 -7.63 -0.72 -11.04
N VAL A 114 -6.71 -1.27 -11.84
CA VAL A 114 -6.28 -0.68 -13.11
C VAL A 114 -6.79 -1.55 -14.25
N ASP A 115 -7.51 -0.96 -15.21
CA ASP A 115 -7.88 -1.64 -16.44
C ASP A 115 -6.63 -1.93 -17.28
N LEU A 116 -6.18 -3.19 -17.23
CA LEU A 116 -4.98 -3.63 -17.91
C LEU A 116 -5.19 -3.73 -19.43
N GLU A 117 -6.43 -3.91 -19.93
CA GLU A 117 -6.69 -3.97 -21.37
C GLU A 117 -6.49 -2.58 -22.00
N GLU A 118 -6.84 -1.52 -21.27
CA GLU A 118 -6.60 -0.14 -21.66
C GLU A 118 -5.11 0.25 -21.73
N LEU A 119 -4.23 -0.56 -21.16
CA LEU A 119 -2.77 -0.43 -21.27
C LEU A 119 -2.19 -1.12 -22.52
N CYS A 120 -2.99 -1.83 -23.30
CA CYS A 120 -2.54 -2.49 -24.52
C CYS A 120 -2.41 -1.49 -25.68
N ILE A 121 -1.24 -1.49 -26.34
CA ILE A 121 -0.99 -0.68 -27.54
C ILE A 121 -1.17 -1.54 -28.79
N LYS A 122 -0.54 -2.72 -28.80
CA LYS A 122 -0.61 -3.68 -29.89
C LYS A 122 -0.61 -5.10 -29.35
N SER A 123 -1.76 -5.77 -29.51
CA SER A 123 -1.99 -7.14 -29.09
C SER A 123 -0.83 -8.08 -29.41
N GLY A 124 -0.32 -8.76 -28.39
CA GLY A 124 0.73 -9.77 -28.49
C GLY A 124 2.13 -9.23 -28.80
N GLU A 125 2.31 -7.92 -28.89
CA GLU A 125 3.59 -7.30 -29.27
C GLU A 125 4.02 -6.20 -28.30
N LYS A 126 3.09 -5.34 -27.86
CA LYS A 126 3.44 -4.14 -27.10
C LYS A 126 2.32 -3.68 -26.19
N VAL A 127 2.65 -3.58 -24.91
CA VAL A 127 1.75 -3.07 -23.86
C VAL A 127 2.51 -2.11 -22.95
N MET A 128 1.78 -1.29 -22.21
CA MET A 128 2.36 -0.48 -21.14
C MET A 128 2.44 -1.29 -19.84
N THR A 129 3.61 -1.23 -19.20
CA THR A 129 3.80 -1.71 -17.83
C THR A 129 3.91 -0.51 -16.89
N VAL A 130 3.07 -0.47 -15.85
CA VAL A 130 3.10 0.54 -14.78
C VAL A 130 3.85 -0.03 -13.58
N PHE A 131 4.99 0.55 -13.25
CA PHE A 131 5.73 0.22 -12.04
C PHE A 131 5.25 1.08 -10.89
N ILE A 132 4.98 0.44 -9.75
CA ILE A 132 4.56 1.06 -8.49
C ILE A 132 5.72 0.87 -7.51
N ASP A 133 6.57 1.88 -7.38
CA ASP A 133 7.81 1.77 -6.60
C ASP A 133 7.67 2.48 -5.24
N ALA A 134 7.57 1.68 -4.18
CA ALA A 134 7.50 2.16 -2.80
C ALA A 134 8.89 2.45 -2.24
N HIS A 135 9.13 3.71 -1.89
CA HIS A 135 10.34 4.15 -1.20
C HIS A 135 9.98 4.51 0.24
N ILE A 136 10.47 3.72 1.19
CA ILE A 136 10.21 3.97 2.61
C ILE A 136 11.22 5.00 3.12
N LEU A 137 10.72 6.10 3.68
CA LEU A 137 11.54 7.19 4.20
C LEU A 137 11.77 7.07 5.71
N ASN A 138 10.74 6.66 6.44
CA ASN A 138 10.80 6.37 7.87
C ASN A 138 9.79 5.28 8.19
N ASP A 139 10.20 4.30 8.98
CA ASP A 139 9.35 3.22 9.44
C ASP A 139 9.18 3.29 10.96
N ASP A 140 7.97 3.68 11.37
CA ASP A 140 7.48 3.58 12.74
C ASP A 140 6.17 2.76 12.77
N GLY A 141 6.08 1.70 11.97
CA GLY A 141 4.96 0.77 11.92
C GLY A 141 3.78 1.20 11.02
N SER A 142 2.90 0.24 10.70
CA SER A 142 1.77 0.37 9.78
C SER A 142 2.17 0.66 8.32
N LEU A 143 3.31 0.12 7.88
CA LEU A 143 3.86 0.33 6.54
C LEU A 143 2.93 -0.13 5.42
N ILE A 144 2.23 -1.25 5.58
CA ILE A 144 1.38 -1.80 4.52
C ILE A 144 0.23 -0.84 4.21
N ASP A 145 -0.41 -0.30 5.25
CA ASP A 145 -1.53 0.62 5.13
C ASP A 145 -1.05 1.95 4.50
N ALA A 146 0.10 2.46 4.94
CA ALA A 146 0.70 3.65 4.37
C ALA A 146 1.08 3.47 2.88
N CYS A 147 1.66 2.33 2.51
CA CYS A 147 2.01 2.00 1.13
C CYS A 147 0.79 1.79 0.24
N SER A 148 -0.25 1.11 0.74
CA SER A 148 -1.50 0.93 -0.01
C SER A 148 -2.16 2.27 -0.29
N LEU A 149 -2.24 3.15 0.71
CA LEU A 149 -2.84 4.48 0.56
C LEU A 149 -2.02 5.36 -0.40
N ALA A 150 -0.69 5.33 -0.28
CA ALA A 150 0.19 6.05 -1.20
C ALA A 150 0.12 5.52 -2.63
N ALA A 151 0.00 4.20 -2.81
CA ALA A 151 -0.11 3.60 -4.13
C ALA A 151 -1.41 4.01 -4.82
N MET A 152 -2.53 3.97 -4.09
CA MET A 152 -3.81 4.43 -4.62
C MET A 152 -3.82 5.92 -4.93
N ALA A 153 -3.27 6.77 -4.04
CA ALA A 153 -3.14 8.20 -4.31
C ALA A 153 -2.29 8.48 -5.57
N ALA A 154 -1.17 7.76 -5.74
CA ALA A 154 -0.31 7.91 -6.89
C ALA A 154 -0.95 7.42 -8.19
N LEU A 155 -1.74 6.34 -8.15
CA LEU A 155 -2.49 5.82 -9.29
C LEU A 155 -3.62 6.77 -9.69
N LYS A 156 -4.36 7.28 -8.70
CA LYS A 156 -5.52 8.16 -8.90
C LYS A 156 -5.14 9.50 -9.55
N THR A 157 -4.01 10.10 -9.16
CA THR A 157 -3.51 11.33 -9.80
C THR A 157 -2.47 11.06 -10.90
N GLY A 158 -2.25 9.79 -11.23
CA GLY A 158 -1.26 9.35 -12.20
C GLY A 158 -1.71 9.50 -13.64
N THR A 159 -0.74 9.67 -14.53
CA THR A 159 -0.95 9.87 -15.97
C THR A 159 -0.06 8.94 -16.78
N LEU A 160 -0.57 8.48 -17.91
CA LEU A 160 0.13 7.68 -18.89
C LEU A 160 0.74 8.58 -19.98
N PRO A 161 2.00 8.34 -20.36
CA PRO A 161 2.60 9.02 -21.48
C PRO A 161 1.99 8.59 -22.83
N GLU A 162 1.94 9.50 -23.80
CA GLU A 162 1.49 9.19 -25.16
C GLU A 162 2.49 8.24 -25.85
N TYR A 163 1.98 7.21 -26.54
CA TYR A 163 2.79 6.35 -27.40
C TYR A 163 2.96 6.97 -28.80
N ASP A 164 4.20 7.02 -29.28
CA ASP A 164 4.56 7.51 -30.60
C ASP A 164 4.81 6.34 -31.57
N GLU A 165 3.90 6.14 -32.52
CA GLU A 165 4.02 5.11 -33.55
C GLU A 165 5.20 5.32 -34.52
N GLU A 166 5.64 6.57 -34.75
CA GLU A 166 6.73 6.86 -35.70
C GLU A 166 8.10 6.54 -35.10
N THR A 167 8.27 6.83 -33.82
CA THR A 167 9.55 6.62 -33.10
C THR A 167 9.60 5.34 -32.29
N ASP A 168 8.45 4.69 -32.09
CA ASP A 168 8.25 3.52 -31.25
C ASP A 168 8.64 3.73 -29.78
N THR A 169 8.29 4.90 -29.23
CA THR A 169 8.65 5.31 -27.86
C THR A 169 7.51 6.00 -27.11
N LEU A 170 7.65 6.16 -25.80
CA LEU A 170 6.75 6.96 -24.96
C LEU A 170 7.20 8.42 -24.90
N LYS A 171 6.32 9.35 -25.27
CA LYS A 171 6.52 10.80 -25.11
C LYS A 171 6.28 11.20 -23.66
N ARG A 172 7.31 11.15 -22.83
CA ARG A 172 7.23 11.41 -21.37
C ARG A 172 6.83 12.84 -21.01
N ASP A 173 7.01 13.79 -21.93
CA ASP A 173 6.62 15.19 -21.76
C ASP A 173 5.12 15.40 -22.01
N ASN A 174 4.43 14.44 -22.65
CA ASN A 174 2.98 14.48 -22.86
C ASN A 174 2.28 13.51 -21.91
N ARG A 175 1.56 14.05 -20.92
CA ARG A 175 0.91 13.34 -19.82
C ARG A 175 -0.59 13.66 -19.75
N GLU A 176 -1.28 13.52 -20.87
CA GLU A 176 -2.69 13.92 -21.02
C GLU A 176 -3.69 12.80 -20.69
N ARG A 177 -3.27 11.53 -20.66
CA ARG A 177 -4.16 10.40 -20.37
C ARG A 177 -4.02 10.00 -18.91
N GLU A 178 -5.11 9.91 -18.18
CA GLU A 178 -5.13 9.37 -16.81
C GLU A 178 -4.86 7.86 -16.81
N ILE A 179 -4.35 7.33 -15.69
CA ILE A 179 -4.32 5.87 -15.50
C ILE A 179 -5.77 5.37 -15.45
N PRO A 180 -6.12 4.30 -16.19
CA PRO A 180 -7.51 3.83 -16.28
C PRO A 180 -7.90 3.08 -15.00
N LEU A 181 -8.21 3.85 -13.96
CA LEU A 181 -8.60 3.34 -12.64
C LEU A 181 -10.08 2.93 -12.66
N GLN A 182 -10.38 1.74 -12.14
CA GLN A 182 -11.73 1.17 -12.05
C GLN A 182 -12.19 0.99 -10.60
N GLU A 183 -11.26 0.63 -9.71
CA GLU A 183 -11.54 0.33 -8.30
C GLU A 183 -10.47 0.96 -7.40
N GLU A 184 -10.83 1.26 -6.15
CA GLU A 184 -10.02 1.96 -5.16
C GLU A 184 -9.78 1.14 -3.89
N PRO A 185 -9.06 0.00 -3.97
CA PRO A 185 -8.76 -0.83 -2.81
C PRO A 185 -7.77 -0.15 -1.87
N VAL A 186 -8.13 -0.09 -0.59
CA VAL A 186 -7.22 0.34 0.49
C VAL A 186 -7.03 -0.79 1.50
N THR A 187 -5.89 -0.82 2.16
CA THR A 187 -5.63 -1.79 3.24
C THR A 187 -5.75 -1.17 4.62
N VAL A 188 -6.17 -2.01 5.57
CA VAL A 188 -6.08 -1.74 7.00
C VAL A 188 -5.49 -2.98 7.69
N THR A 189 -4.65 -2.75 8.70
CA THR A 189 -3.97 -3.83 9.41
C THR A 189 -4.33 -3.84 10.90
N ALA A 190 -4.83 -4.99 11.34
CA ALA A 190 -5.13 -5.27 12.75
C ALA A 190 -3.98 -6.08 13.38
N HIS A 191 -3.54 -5.68 14.56
CA HIS A 191 -2.43 -6.28 15.29
C HIS A 191 -2.92 -6.88 16.59
N LYS A 192 -2.58 -8.14 16.85
CA LYS A 192 -2.91 -8.84 18.09
C LYS A 192 -1.76 -8.72 19.08
N ILE A 193 -1.99 -7.97 20.14
CA ILE A 193 -1.00 -7.73 21.20
C ILE A 193 -1.59 -8.20 22.53
N ASN A 194 -1.05 -9.30 23.06
CA ASN A 194 -1.44 -9.88 24.35
C ASN A 194 -2.95 -10.19 24.50
N GLY A 195 -3.62 -10.50 23.39
CA GLY A 195 -5.05 -10.86 23.34
C GLY A 195 -5.95 -9.74 22.85
N GLU A 196 -5.49 -8.50 22.84
CA GLU A 196 -6.24 -7.36 22.34
C GLU A 196 -5.92 -7.09 20.87
N ILE A 197 -6.89 -6.54 20.14
CA ILE A 197 -6.74 -6.08 18.76
C ILE A 197 -6.46 -4.59 18.76
N VAL A 198 -5.36 -4.20 18.11
CA VAL A 198 -4.88 -2.82 17.99
C VAL A 198 -4.75 -2.46 16.52
N TRP A 199 -5.16 -1.25 16.18
CA TRP A 199 -5.08 -0.71 14.82
C TRP A 199 -4.03 0.40 14.76
N ASP A 200 -3.39 0.52 13.60
CA ASP A 200 -2.31 1.48 13.34
C ASP A 200 -1.24 1.50 14.46
N THR A 201 -0.48 0.40 14.52
CA THR A 201 0.58 0.25 15.52
C THR A 201 1.82 1.08 15.19
N THR A 202 2.44 1.61 16.24
CA THR A 202 3.80 2.14 16.21
C THR A 202 4.83 1.02 16.05
N GLY A 203 6.07 1.33 15.64
CA GLY A 203 7.11 0.31 15.49
C GLY A 203 7.41 -0.43 16.81
N ALA A 204 7.27 0.26 17.94
CA ALA A 204 7.39 -0.34 19.26
C ALA A 204 6.26 -1.32 19.61
N GLU A 205 5.05 -1.09 19.11
CA GLU A 205 3.90 -1.99 19.27
C GLU A 205 4.02 -3.21 18.34
N GLU A 206 4.49 -3.02 17.11
CA GLU A 206 4.81 -4.13 16.18
C GLU A 206 5.89 -5.03 16.77
N ASP A 207 6.94 -4.47 17.37
CA ASP A 207 7.96 -5.21 18.13
C ASP A 207 7.35 -6.11 19.23
N ALA A 208 6.18 -5.75 19.76
CA ALA A 208 5.50 -6.42 20.87
C ALA A 208 4.36 -7.36 20.41
N GLN A 209 4.07 -7.40 19.11
CA GLN A 209 2.93 -8.12 18.55
C GLN A 209 3.12 -9.64 18.53
N GLY A 210 1.99 -10.35 18.51
CA GLY A 210 1.98 -11.80 18.28
C GLY A 210 1.58 -12.18 16.85
N SER A 211 0.62 -11.44 16.29
CA SER A 211 0.07 -11.63 14.95
C SER A 211 -0.49 -10.36 14.38
N ARG A 212 -0.51 -10.24 13.05
CA ARG A 212 -1.22 -9.19 12.33
C ARG A 212 -2.10 -9.78 11.25
N LEU A 213 -3.20 -9.11 10.92
CA LEU A 213 -4.08 -9.44 9.81
C LEU A 213 -4.33 -8.15 9.01
N THR A 214 -3.79 -8.11 7.80
CA THR A 214 -4.09 -7.06 6.83
C THR A 214 -5.28 -7.48 5.99
N VAL A 215 -6.25 -6.57 5.82
CA VAL A 215 -7.43 -6.73 4.96
C VAL A 215 -7.44 -5.60 3.95
N SER A 216 -7.61 -5.94 2.67
CA SER A 216 -7.80 -4.99 1.58
C SER A 216 -9.26 -5.01 1.14
N ILE A 217 -9.91 -3.85 1.10
CA ILE A 217 -11.32 -3.69 0.77
C ILE A 217 -11.45 -2.59 -0.29
N ASN A 218 -12.24 -2.85 -1.34
CA ASN A 218 -12.56 -1.86 -2.36
C ASN A 218 -13.74 -0.96 -1.95
N GLU A 219 -14.12 -0.03 -2.81
CA GLU A 219 -15.21 0.92 -2.59
C GLU A 219 -16.59 0.27 -2.48
N HIS A 220 -16.71 -0.95 -2.99
CA HIS A 220 -17.91 -1.77 -2.96
C HIS A 220 -17.98 -2.69 -1.74
N GLU A 221 -17.13 -2.48 -0.73
CA GLU A 221 -17.07 -3.26 0.50
C GLU A 221 -16.70 -4.75 0.27
N ASN A 222 -16.10 -5.07 -0.88
CA ASN A 222 -15.61 -6.42 -1.15
C ASN A 222 -14.19 -6.58 -0.63
N ILE A 223 -13.93 -7.69 0.06
CA ILE A 223 -12.59 -8.10 0.46
C ILE A 223 -11.85 -8.63 -0.76
N VAL A 224 -10.86 -7.88 -1.24
CA VAL A 224 -10.06 -8.24 -2.44
C VAL A 224 -8.78 -8.98 -2.06
N ALA A 225 -8.24 -8.74 -0.86
CA ALA A 225 -7.06 -9.43 -0.36
C ALA A 225 -7.04 -9.53 1.16
N MET A 226 -6.41 -10.60 1.68
CA MET A 226 -6.06 -10.74 3.09
C MET A 226 -4.68 -11.34 3.25
N GLN A 227 -3.97 -10.93 4.30
CA GLN A 227 -2.65 -11.45 4.65
C GLN A 227 -2.50 -11.53 6.17
N LYS A 228 -2.34 -12.75 6.69
CA LYS A 228 -1.96 -12.98 8.10
C LYS A 228 -0.44 -13.00 8.22
N GLY A 229 0.10 -12.16 9.10
CA GLY A 229 1.52 -12.11 9.44
C GLY A 229 1.86 -12.75 10.78
N GLU A 230 3.16 -12.90 11.03
CA GLU A 230 3.76 -13.43 12.26
C GLU A 230 3.35 -14.86 12.62
N THR A 231 3.57 -15.26 13.88
CA THR A 231 3.53 -16.65 14.32
C THR A 231 2.28 -17.02 15.13
N HIS A 232 1.65 -16.08 15.84
CA HIS A 232 0.52 -16.42 16.70
C HIS A 232 -0.80 -16.59 15.91
N PRO A 233 -1.76 -17.37 16.42
CA PRO A 233 -3.02 -17.59 15.74
C PRO A 233 -4.06 -16.52 16.08
N PHE A 234 -4.95 -16.29 15.12
CA PHE A 234 -6.26 -15.71 15.35
C PHE A 234 -7.31 -16.81 15.53
N THR A 235 -8.32 -16.54 16.35
CA THR A 235 -9.54 -17.34 16.37
C THR A 235 -10.44 -16.93 15.19
N GLN A 236 -11.39 -17.79 14.82
CA GLN A 236 -12.35 -17.45 13.77
C GLN A 236 -13.16 -16.19 14.13
N GLN A 237 -13.58 -16.06 15.39
CA GLN A 237 -14.35 -14.90 15.83
C GLN A 237 -13.53 -13.62 15.72
N GLU A 238 -12.26 -13.63 16.13
CA GLU A 238 -11.37 -12.48 15.99
C GLU A 238 -11.21 -12.06 14.52
N ILE A 239 -11.13 -13.01 13.58
CA ILE A 239 -11.05 -12.69 12.15
C ILE A 239 -12.33 -12.00 11.68
N MET A 240 -13.50 -12.50 12.07
CA MET A 240 -14.77 -11.89 11.70
C MET A 240 -14.89 -10.47 12.27
N ASP A 241 -14.56 -10.29 13.55
CA ASP A 241 -14.60 -8.98 14.20
C ASP A 241 -13.61 -7.99 13.55
N ILE A 242 -12.43 -8.45 13.11
CA ILE A 242 -11.46 -7.64 12.37
C ILE A 242 -12.01 -7.22 11.01
N VAL A 243 -12.65 -8.13 10.29
CA VAL A 243 -13.22 -7.84 8.96
C VAL A 243 -14.36 -6.82 9.06
N ASP A 244 -15.27 -6.99 10.02
CA ASP A 244 -16.39 -6.06 10.23
C ASP A 244 -15.88 -4.65 10.56
N GLU A 245 -14.82 -4.53 11.36
CA GLU A 245 -14.22 -3.22 11.67
C GLU A 245 -13.37 -2.68 10.51
N ALA A 246 -12.76 -3.56 9.71
CA ALA A 246 -11.98 -3.16 8.54
C ALA A 246 -12.82 -2.42 7.50
N GLU A 247 -14.08 -2.84 7.29
CA GLU A 247 -15.03 -2.13 6.41
C GLU A 247 -15.18 -0.66 6.82
N ASN A 248 -15.42 -0.40 8.11
CA ASN A 248 -15.55 0.97 8.61
C ASN A 248 -14.27 1.79 8.49
N LYS A 249 -13.11 1.17 8.76
CA LYS A 249 -11.81 1.86 8.74
C LYS A 249 -11.35 2.18 7.32
N THR A 250 -11.53 1.24 6.39
CA THR A 250 -11.23 1.46 4.95
C THR A 250 -12.09 2.55 4.35
N GLY A 251 -13.38 2.64 4.74
CA GLY A 251 -14.25 3.75 4.35
C GLY A 251 -13.69 5.12 4.74
N LYS A 252 -13.24 5.28 6.00
CA LYS A 252 -12.62 6.53 6.48
C LYS A 252 -11.30 6.86 5.75
N LEU A 253 -10.48 5.85 5.44
CA LEU A 253 -9.25 6.07 4.69
C LEU A 253 -9.53 6.49 3.25
N ARG A 254 -10.57 5.94 2.62
CA ARG A 254 -11.02 6.37 1.28
C ARG A 254 -11.54 7.80 1.28
N GLU A 255 -12.33 8.21 2.28
CA GLU A 255 -12.77 9.61 2.41
C GLU A 255 -11.57 10.59 2.50
N GLN A 256 -10.51 10.21 3.21
CA GLN A 256 -9.28 11.01 3.27
C GLN A 256 -8.53 11.01 1.94
N LEU A 257 -8.48 9.87 1.26
CA LEU A 257 -7.89 9.73 -0.07
C LEU A 257 -8.59 10.66 -1.07
N GLU A 258 -9.91 10.57 -1.19
CA GLU A 258 -10.75 11.41 -2.06
C GLU A 258 -10.50 12.90 -1.79
N THR A 259 -10.56 13.29 -0.52
CA THR A 259 -10.30 14.68 -0.08
C THR A 259 -8.91 15.17 -0.51
N ALA A 260 -7.89 14.32 -0.39
CA ALA A 260 -6.51 14.68 -0.74
C ALA A 260 -6.30 14.74 -2.26
N THR A 261 -6.93 13.85 -3.03
CA THR A 261 -6.82 13.81 -4.49
C THR A 261 -7.72 14.82 -5.21
N GLY A 262 -8.61 15.50 -4.49
CA GLY A 262 -9.40 16.62 -5.01
C GLY A 262 -10.72 16.20 -5.67
N GLU A 263 -11.31 15.10 -5.23
CA GLU A 263 -12.65 14.63 -5.62
C GLU A 263 -13.70 14.88 -4.53
#